data_AF-A0A1Q3C881-F1
#
_entry.id   AF-A0A1Q3C881-F1
#
_cell.length_a   1.000
_cell.length_b   1.000
_cell.length_c   1.000
_cell.angle_alpha   90.00
_cell.angle_beta   90.00
_cell.angle_gamma   90.00
#
_symmetry.space_group_name_H-M   'P 1'
#
loop_
_entity.id
_entity.type
_entity.pdbx_description
1 polymer ?
#
loop_
_entity_poly.entity_id
_entity_poly.type
_entity_poly.pdbx_seq_one_letter_code
_entity_poly.pdbx_strand_id
1 'polypeptide(L)'
;VTYEGTNQVKDTKINQLVHDYELFTLLENENISSMYDHFNDIINALKGLGKVYTNQPDCPKLKKKKDKKKAMITTWSDIDDSSSDEDENEEIANIAFMAMEDENEVCSSTLSYNDLQNEY
;
A
#
# COMPACT_ATOMS: atom_id res chain seq x y z
N VAL A 1 -15.98 -32.21 29.91
CA VAL A 1 -16.19 -31.47 28.64
C VAL A 1 -14.83 -31.32 27.97
N THR A 2 -14.58 -32.04 26.88
CA THR A 2 -13.31 -32.03 26.13
C THR A 2 -13.27 -30.82 25.20
N TYR A 3 -12.93 -29.66 25.75
CA TYR A 3 -12.84 -28.38 25.03
C TYR A 3 -11.78 -28.39 23.91
N GLU A 4 -10.71 -29.19 24.08
CA GLU A 4 -9.61 -29.35 23.13
C GLU A 4 -10.08 -29.83 21.74
N GLY A 5 -10.95 -30.84 21.70
CA GLY A 5 -11.43 -31.45 20.44
C GLY A 5 -12.37 -30.54 19.66
N THR A 6 -13.17 -29.73 20.35
CA THR A 6 -14.07 -28.77 19.71
C THR A 6 -13.35 -27.58 19.08
N ASN A 7 -12.17 -27.20 19.56
CA ASN A 7 -11.38 -26.12 18.97
C ASN A 7 -10.58 -26.61 17.76
N GLN A 8 -9.93 -27.77 17.86
CA GLN A 8 -9.20 -28.34 16.71
C GLN A 8 -10.09 -28.50 15.47
N VAL A 9 -11.32 -29.01 15.64
CA VAL A 9 -12.27 -29.17 14.51
C VAL A 9 -12.63 -27.82 13.87
N LYS A 10 -12.78 -26.76 14.68
CA LYS A 10 -13.06 -25.41 14.16
C LYS A 10 -11.86 -24.86 13.39
N ASP A 11 -10.65 -24.99 13.94
CA ASP A 11 -9.43 -24.49 13.32
C ASP A 11 -9.17 -25.19 11.97
N THR A 12 -9.36 -26.51 11.90
CA THR A 12 -9.27 -27.25 10.63
C THR A 12 -10.28 -26.73 9.60
N LYS A 13 -11.53 -26.50 10.00
CA LYS A 13 -12.58 -26.01 9.10
C LYS A 13 -12.32 -24.58 8.63
N ILE A 14 -11.79 -23.73 9.50
CA ILE A 14 -11.33 -22.38 9.14
C ILE A 14 -10.23 -22.47 8.09
N ASN A 15 -9.20 -23.29 8.31
CA ASN A 15 -8.08 -23.41 7.37
C ASN A 15 -8.53 -23.89 5.99
N GLN A 16 -9.47 -24.83 5.93
CA GLN A 16 -10.03 -25.29 4.66
C GLN A 16 -10.77 -24.17 3.92
N LEU A 17 -11.63 -23.43 4.61
CA LEU A 17 -12.35 -22.30 4.01
C LEU A 17 -11.43 -21.15 3.59
N VAL A 18 -10.34 -20.91 4.34
CA VAL A 18 -9.32 -19.92 3.98
C VAL A 18 -8.61 -20.34 2.69
N HIS A 19 -8.25 -21.62 2.58
CA HIS A 19 -7.65 -22.15 1.36
C HIS A 19 -8.60 -22.05 0.16
N ASP A 20 -9.89 -22.34 0.35
CA ASP A 20 -10.91 -22.18 -0.70
C ASP A 20 -11.06 -20.71 -1.11
N TYR A 21 -10.96 -19.77 -0.16
CA TYR A 21 -10.92 -18.33 -0.43
C TYR A 21 -9.66 -17.89 -1.20
N GLU A 22 -8.48 -18.40 -0.85
CA GLU A 22 -7.21 -18.05 -1.50
C GLU A 22 -7.12 -18.55 -2.95
N LEU A 23 -7.70 -19.73 -3.22
CA LEU A 23 -7.79 -20.31 -4.56
C LEU A 23 -9.03 -19.83 -5.33
N PHE A 24 -9.84 -18.96 -4.74
CA PHE A 24 -11.08 -18.53 -5.34
C PHE A 24 -10.83 -17.82 -6.66
N THR A 25 -11.30 -18.43 -7.74
CA THR A 25 -11.16 -17.94 -9.11
C THR A 25 -12.50 -18.10 -9.81
N LEU A 26 -12.82 -17.17 -10.70
CA LEU A 26 -14.00 -17.29 -11.55
C LEU A 26 -13.85 -18.54 -12.43
N LEU A 27 -14.81 -19.45 -12.35
CA LEU A 27 -14.81 -20.63 -13.21
C LEU A 27 -15.23 -20.26 -14.63
N GLU A 28 -14.70 -20.99 -15.61
CA GLU A 28 -14.82 -20.68 -17.05
C GLU A 28 -16.28 -20.58 -17.56
N ASN A 29 -17.24 -21.16 -16.82
CA ASN A 29 -18.66 -21.20 -17.17
C ASN A 29 -19.56 -20.57 -16.09
N GLU A 30 -18.99 -19.84 -15.14
CA GLU A 30 -19.72 -19.19 -14.05
C GLU A 30 -20.04 -17.74 -14.41
N ASN A 31 -21.27 -17.30 -14.16
CA ASN A 31 -21.64 -15.90 -14.32
C ASN A 31 -21.26 -15.11 -13.05
N ILE A 32 -21.14 -13.78 -13.20
CA ILE A 32 -20.70 -12.89 -12.11
C ILE A 32 -21.59 -13.02 -10.86
N SER A 33 -22.91 -13.19 -11.02
CA SER A 33 -23.82 -13.34 -9.88
C SER A 33 -23.57 -14.66 -9.14
N SER A 34 -23.43 -15.77 -9.86
CA SER A 34 -23.11 -17.07 -9.27
C SER A 34 -21.75 -17.05 -8.56
N MET A 35 -20.75 -16.40 -9.13
CA MET A 35 -19.45 -16.20 -8.49
C MET A 35 -19.59 -15.39 -7.20
N TYR A 36 -20.38 -14.31 -7.22
CA TYR A 36 -20.60 -13.49 -6.03
C TYR A 36 -21.33 -14.25 -4.91
N ASP A 37 -22.30 -15.10 -5.25
CA ASP A 37 -23.00 -15.95 -4.29
C ASP A 37 -22.04 -16.97 -3.65
N HIS A 38 -21.23 -17.66 -4.46
CA HIS A 38 -20.22 -18.60 -3.99
C HIS A 38 -19.19 -17.92 -3.07
N PHE A 39 -18.72 -16.73 -3.46
CA PHE A 39 -17.85 -15.91 -2.62
C PHE A 39 -18.50 -15.58 -1.26
N ASN A 40 -19.76 -15.13 -1.28
CA ASN A 40 -20.48 -14.80 -0.05
C ASN A 40 -20.69 -16.01 0.86
N ASP A 41 -20.93 -17.20 0.30
CA ASP A 41 -21.05 -18.43 1.06
C ASP A 41 -19.78 -18.73 1.87
N ILE A 42 -18.60 -18.55 1.26
CA ILE A 42 -17.30 -18.71 1.94
C ILE A 42 -17.14 -17.68 3.07
N ILE A 43 -17.42 -16.40 2.80
CA ILE A 43 -17.32 -15.32 3.79
C ILE A 43 -18.28 -15.54 4.97
N ASN A 44 -19.51 -15.96 4.69
CA ASN A 44 -20.50 -16.24 5.72
C ASN A 44 -20.13 -17.46 6.56
N ALA A 45 -19.57 -18.50 5.95
CA ALA A 45 -19.08 -19.68 6.66
C ALA A 45 -17.92 -19.32 7.61
N LEU A 46 -16.95 -18.52 7.16
CA LEU A 46 -15.85 -18.02 7.98
C LEU A 46 -16.35 -17.14 9.14
N LYS A 47 -17.31 -16.25 8.86
CA LYS A 47 -17.95 -15.41 9.86
C LYS A 47 -18.67 -16.23 10.94
N GLY A 48 -19.37 -17.29 10.54
CA GLY A 48 -20.01 -18.24 11.46
C GLY A 48 -19.03 -18.98 12.37
N LEU A 49 -17.77 -19.13 11.95
CA LEU A 49 -16.68 -19.72 12.73
C LEU A 49 -15.94 -18.69 13.61
N GLY A 50 -16.34 -17.41 13.58
CA GLY A 50 -15.74 -16.34 14.38
C GLY A 50 -14.57 -15.63 13.69
N LYS A 51 -14.30 -15.90 12.41
CA LYS A 51 -13.33 -15.14 11.60
C LYS A 51 -14.07 -14.09 10.79
N VAL A 52 -13.89 -12.82 11.14
CA VAL A 52 -14.49 -11.69 10.43
C VAL A 52 -13.46 -11.16 9.45
N TYR A 53 -13.74 -11.32 8.15
CA TYR A 53 -12.99 -10.69 7.08
C TYR A 53 -13.73 -9.42 6.66
N THR A 54 -13.07 -8.27 6.78
CA THR A 54 -13.60 -7.01 6.26
C THR A 54 -13.02 -6.78 4.87
N ASN A 55 -13.85 -6.36 3.91
CA ASN A 55 -13.41 -5.91 2.58
C ASN A 55 -12.64 -4.56 2.63
N GLN A 56 -11.96 -4.29 3.74
CA GLN A 56 -11.15 -3.11 3.90
C GLN A 56 -9.78 -3.42 3.27
N PRO A 57 -9.35 -2.68 2.24
CA PRO A 57 -7.99 -2.83 1.76
C PRO A 57 -7.06 -2.47 2.92
N ASP A 58 -6.14 -3.37 3.26
CA ASP A 58 -5.06 -3.12 4.21
C ASP A 58 -4.09 -2.10 3.58
N CYS A 59 -4.53 -0.86 3.45
CA CYS A 59 -3.70 0.24 3.00
C CYS A 59 -2.78 0.63 4.17
N PRO A 60 -1.44 0.52 4.03
CA PRO A 60 -0.52 1.00 5.04
C PRO A 60 -0.72 2.51 5.21
N LYS A 61 -1.29 2.94 6.34
CA LYS A 61 -1.40 4.36 6.67
C LYS A 61 0.00 4.93 6.87
N LEU A 62 0.55 5.56 5.83
CA LEU A 62 1.81 6.29 5.91
C LEU A 62 1.70 7.39 6.98
N LYS A 63 2.42 7.21 8.09
CA LYS A 63 2.54 8.24 9.13
C LYS A 63 3.40 9.39 8.57
N LYS A 64 2.76 10.50 8.19
CA LYS A 64 3.45 11.75 7.82
C LYS A 64 4.34 12.18 9.00
N LYS A 65 5.67 12.08 8.86
CA LYS A 65 6.61 12.68 9.80
C LYS A 65 6.61 14.19 9.55
N LYS A 66 6.44 14.98 10.62
CA LYS A 66 6.63 16.43 10.57
C LYS A 66 8.13 16.71 10.57
N ASP A 67 8.68 17.09 9.43
CA ASP A 67 10.07 17.52 9.35
C ASP A 67 10.23 18.87 10.06
N LYS A 68 10.99 18.87 11.15
CA LYS A 68 11.49 20.10 11.77
C LYS A 68 12.71 20.53 10.99
N LYS A 69 12.56 21.50 10.07
CA LYS A 69 13.69 22.15 9.40
C LYS A 69 14.60 22.78 10.46
N LYS A 70 15.82 22.26 10.60
CA LYS A 70 16.92 22.93 11.30
C LYS A 70 17.78 23.63 10.25
N ALA A 71 17.97 24.93 10.41
CA ALA A 71 18.83 25.74 9.54
C ALA A 71 20.28 25.22 9.61
N MET A 72 20.87 24.91 8.45
CA MET A 72 22.25 24.47 8.33
C MET A 72 23.15 25.71 8.29
N ILE A 73 24.14 25.75 9.19
CA ILE A 73 25.12 26.81 9.37
C ILE A 73 26.00 26.93 8.10
N THR A 74 26.05 28.12 7.50
CA THR A 74 27.09 28.49 6.53
C THR A 74 28.37 28.79 7.31
N THR A 75 29.35 27.88 7.26
CA THR A 75 30.73 28.15 7.67
C THR A 75 31.37 29.13 6.70
N TRP A 76 31.22 30.41 7.02
CA TRP A 76 32.04 31.50 6.49
C TRP A 76 33.35 31.49 7.28
N SER A 77 34.43 30.95 6.73
CA SER A 77 35.77 31.07 7.32
C SER A 77 36.83 30.97 6.22
N ASP A 78 37.41 32.13 5.92
CA ASP A 78 38.81 32.40 5.57
C ASP A 78 39.57 31.32 4.80
N ILE A 79 39.73 31.55 3.49
CA ILE A 79 40.90 31.07 2.76
C ILE A 79 41.98 32.13 2.93
N ASP A 80 42.88 31.87 3.88
CA ASP A 80 44.21 32.46 3.89
C ASP A 80 44.99 31.95 2.67
N ASP A 81 45.72 32.89 2.08
CA ASP A 81 46.64 32.75 0.97
C ASP A 81 47.55 31.51 1.11
N SER A 82 47.30 30.51 0.27
CA SER A 82 48.28 29.48 -0.08
C SER A 82 48.05 29.07 -1.52
N SER A 83 48.70 29.81 -2.42
CA SER A 83 49.00 29.37 -3.77
C SER A 83 49.75 28.04 -3.71
N SER A 84 49.03 26.96 -4.02
CA SER A 84 49.65 25.72 -4.48
C SER A 84 48.97 25.37 -5.79
N ASP A 85 49.67 25.69 -6.87
CA ASP A 85 49.51 25.02 -8.15
C ASP A 85 49.44 23.51 -7.89
N GLU A 86 48.41 22.83 -8.42
CA GLU A 86 48.52 21.62 -9.25
C GLU A 86 47.15 21.41 -9.93
N ASP A 87 47.25 21.03 -11.20
CA ASP A 87 46.17 20.86 -12.16
C ASP A 87 45.10 19.88 -11.70
N GLU A 88 43.83 20.26 -11.81
CA GLU A 88 42.71 19.36 -12.09
C GLU A 88 41.48 20.24 -12.40
N ASN A 89 41.39 20.70 -13.64
CA ASN A 89 40.15 21.25 -14.17
C ASN A 89 39.20 20.11 -14.55
N GLU A 90 38.75 19.35 -13.55
CA GLU A 90 37.55 18.55 -13.75
C GLU A 90 36.35 19.48 -13.64
N GLU A 91 35.82 19.87 -14.80
CA GLU A 91 34.59 20.65 -14.90
C GLU A 91 33.43 19.85 -14.26
N ILE A 92 33.17 20.07 -12.97
CA ILE A 92 32.00 19.50 -12.30
C ILE A 92 30.77 20.26 -12.82
N ALA A 93 30.20 19.78 -13.91
CA ALA A 93 28.88 20.19 -14.36
C ALA A 93 27.83 19.73 -13.34
N ASN A 94 27.33 20.66 -12.52
CA ASN A 94 26.17 20.41 -11.65
C ASN A 94 24.90 20.34 -12.50
N ILE A 95 24.62 19.16 -13.07
CA ILE A 95 23.42 18.89 -13.85
C ILE A 95 22.22 18.81 -12.90
N ALA A 96 21.42 19.87 -12.89
CA ALA A 96 20.14 19.93 -12.19
C ALA A 96 19.13 18.95 -12.83
N PHE A 97 19.10 17.70 -12.34
CA PHE A 97 18.15 16.67 -12.77
C PHE A 97 16.91 16.56 -11.85
N MET A 98 16.72 17.51 -10.93
CA MET A 98 15.56 17.54 -10.02
C MET A 98 14.62 18.72 -10.29
N ALA A 99 14.92 19.55 -11.29
CA ALA A 99 14.02 20.60 -11.77
C ALA A 99 12.99 20.00 -12.74
N MET A 100 12.17 19.08 -12.23
CA MET A 100 10.79 19.00 -12.64
C MET A 100 9.97 19.45 -11.43
N GLU A 101 9.65 20.73 -11.41
CA GLU A 101 8.49 21.21 -10.67
C GLU A 101 7.24 20.56 -11.28
N ASP A 102 6.30 20.23 -10.40
CA ASP A 102 5.04 19.53 -10.64
C ASP A 102 5.17 18.03 -10.97
N GLU A 103 5.26 17.28 -9.88
CA GLU A 103 4.66 15.95 -9.77
C GLU A 103 3.27 16.00 -10.41
N ASN A 104 3.19 15.50 -11.64
CA ASN A 104 1.97 15.04 -12.25
C ASN A 104 1.45 13.87 -11.41
N GLU A 105 0.87 14.14 -10.24
CA GLU A 105 -0.18 13.28 -9.73
C GLU A 105 -1.43 13.67 -10.53
N VAL A 106 -1.56 13.05 -11.72
CA VAL A 106 -2.86 12.45 -12.00
C VAL A 106 -3.06 11.49 -10.84
N CYS A 107 -3.61 12.02 -9.75
CA CYS A 107 -4.44 11.23 -8.89
C CYS A 107 -5.49 10.79 -9.91
N SER A 108 -5.38 9.56 -10.40
CA SER A 108 -6.56 8.84 -10.81
C SER A 108 -7.34 8.73 -9.50
N SER A 109 -7.97 9.85 -9.11
CA SER A 109 -8.99 9.91 -8.10
C SER A 109 -9.90 8.81 -8.58
N THR A 110 -9.86 7.71 -7.85
CA THR A 110 -10.80 6.63 -8.04
C THR A 110 -12.14 7.31 -7.84
N LEU A 111 -12.80 7.66 -8.95
CA LEU A 111 -14.15 8.21 -8.96
C LEU A 111 -14.93 7.26 -8.07
N SER A 112 -15.35 7.76 -6.90
CA SER A 112 -16.17 6.98 -6.00
C SER A 112 -17.49 6.74 -6.71
N TYR A 113 -18.15 5.60 -6.51
CA TYR A 113 -19.46 5.33 -7.12
C TYR A 113 -20.47 6.47 -6.82
N ASN A 114 -20.28 7.16 -5.70
CA ASN A 114 -21.08 8.31 -5.29
C ASN A 114 -20.83 9.59 -6.13
N ASP A 115 -19.68 9.71 -6.80
CA ASP A 115 -19.32 10.86 -7.63
C ASP A 115 -19.99 10.78 -9.03
N LEU A 116 -20.32 9.57 -9.49
CA LEU A 116 -21.03 9.33 -10.76
C LEU A 116 -22.54 9.56 -10.67
N GLN A 117 -23.10 9.74 -9.47
CA GLN A 117 -24.54 9.91 -9.25
C GLN A 117 -25.01 11.37 -9.24
N ASN A 118 -24.10 12.33 -9.34
CA ASN A 118 -24.42 13.76 -9.38
C ASN A 118 -24.39 14.36 -10.79
N GLU A 119 -24.29 13.54 -11.82
CA GLU A 119 -24.43 13.97 -13.21
C GLU A 119 -25.68 13.35 -13.84
N TYR A 120 -26.86 13.77 -13.35
CA TYR A 120 -28.14 13.81 -14.08
C TYR A 120 -29.12 14.78 -13.42
#